data_AF-A0A7K6C117-F1
#
_entry.id   AF-A0A7K6C117-F1
#
_cell.length_a   1.000
_cell.length_b   1.000
_cell.length_c   1.000
_cell.angle_alpha   90.00
_cell.angle_beta   90.00
_cell.angle_gamma   90.00
#
_symmetry.space_group_name_H-M   'P 1'
#
loop_
_entity.id
_entity.type
_entity.pdbx_description
1 polymer ?
#
loop_
_entity_poly.entity_id
_entity_poly.type
_entity_poly.pdbx_seq_one_letter_code
_entity_poly.pdbx_strand_id
1 'polypeptide(L)'
;FQMDTTPESYLDLFPLDAIIYLTPDSENGKSFTCLSPQDKVYVLGGLVDESIHKQLTLRRAREQSLQTARLPIREYMVKAPNRRNYHSETLAINQVFDILSTYYETRSWPAALRAGVSSGKGYVLPETAEQ
;
A
#
# COMPACT_ATOMS: atom_id res chain seq x y z
N PHE A 1 -20.04 -6.25 5.63
CA PHE A 1 -19.05 -6.53 4.57
C PHE A 1 -19.20 -7.99 4.16
N GLN A 2 -19.42 -8.24 2.88
CA GLN A 2 -19.36 -9.59 2.31
C GLN A 2 -17.95 -9.80 1.80
N MET A 3 -17.31 -10.90 2.20
CA MET A 3 -15.97 -11.29 1.79
C MET A 3 -16.08 -12.68 1.17
N ASP A 4 -15.64 -12.81 -0.07
CA ASP A 4 -15.53 -14.11 -0.72
C ASP A 4 -14.17 -14.74 -0.40
N THR A 5 -14.17 -16.04 -0.14
CA THR A 5 -12.96 -16.83 0.14
C THR A 5 -12.83 -17.93 -0.89
N THR A 6 -11.62 -18.12 -1.42
CA THR A 6 -11.35 -19.01 -2.54
C THR A 6 -9.99 -19.68 -2.34
N PRO A 7 -9.86 -21.00 -2.59
CA PRO A 7 -8.57 -21.68 -2.63
C PRO A 7 -7.79 -21.42 -3.93
N GLU A 8 -8.44 -20.91 -4.98
CA GLU A 8 -7.83 -20.61 -6.26
C GLU A 8 -6.81 -19.46 -6.15
N SER A 9 -5.77 -19.50 -7.00
CA SER A 9 -4.80 -18.41 -7.07
C SER A 9 -5.43 -17.18 -7.71
N TYR A 10 -5.07 -15.98 -7.21
CA TYR A 10 -5.47 -14.73 -7.86
C TYR A 10 -4.96 -14.61 -9.31
N LEU A 11 -3.92 -15.37 -9.68
CA LEU A 11 -3.40 -15.47 -11.05
C LEU A 11 -4.34 -16.22 -11.99
N ASP A 12 -5.17 -17.13 -11.46
CA ASP A 12 -6.13 -17.92 -12.23
C ASP A 12 -7.48 -17.21 -12.31
N LEU A 13 -7.79 -16.36 -11.33
CA LEU A 13 -9.05 -15.64 -11.20
C LEU A 13 -9.10 -14.33 -12.01
N PHE A 14 -7.95 -13.68 -12.20
CA PHE A 14 -7.88 -12.35 -12.82
C PHE A 14 -6.78 -12.27 -13.88
N PRO A 15 -6.96 -11.44 -14.93
CA PRO A 15 -5.94 -11.27 -15.95
C PRO A 15 -4.71 -10.54 -15.39
N LEU A 16 -3.52 -11.01 -15.77
CA LEU A 16 -2.23 -10.55 -15.20
C LEU A 16 -1.99 -9.05 -15.32
N ASP A 17 -2.49 -8.41 -16.38
CA ASP A 17 -2.36 -6.97 -16.62
C ASP A 17 -3.32 -6.10 -15.78
N ALA A 18 -4.35 -6.71 -15.19
CA ALA A 18 -5.23 -6.07 -14.22
C ALA A 18 -4.71 -6.17 -12.78
N ILE A 19 -3.80 -7.12 -12.50
CA ILE A 19 -3.30 -7.38 -11.14
C ILE A 19 -2.17 -6.41 -10.77
N ILE A 20 -2.34 -5.75 -9.62
CA ILE A 20 -1.35 -4.85 -9.03
C ILE A 20 -1.03 -5.34 -7.62
N TYR A 21 0.21 -5.78 -7.41
CA TYR A 21 0.69 -6.21 -6.11
C TYR A 21 1.19 -5.01 -5.30
N LEU A 22 0.57 -4.77 -4.14
CA LEU A 22 0.97 -3.70 -3.24
C LEU A 22 2.14 -4.13 -2.36
N THR A 23 3.26 -3.42 -2.48
CA THR A 23 4.47 -3.69 -1.71
C THR A 23 5.23 -2.40 -1.40
N PRO A 24 5.71 -2.19 -0.16
CA PRO A 24 6.51 -1.00 0.19
C PRO A 24 7.84 -0.95 -0.57
N ASP A 25 8.35 -2.11 -1.02
CA ASP A 25 9.64 -2.26 -1.70
C ASP A 25 9.57 -2.02 -3.22
N SER A 26 8.44 -1.55 -3.77
CA SER A 26 8.30 -1.31 -5.21
C SER A 26 9.27 -0.23 -5.71
N GLU A 27 10.40 -0.65 -6.28
CA GLU A 27 11.35 0.21 -7.01
C GLU A 27 10.72 0.63 -8.36
N ASN A 28 10.80 1.93 -8.68
CA ASN A 28 10.35 2.59 -9.93
C ASN A 28 8.92 3.16 -9.98
N GLY A 29 8.62 4.12 -9.10
CA GLY A 29 7.87 5.33 -9.51
C GLY A 29 6.39 5.17 -9.88
N LYS A 30 5.82 3.96 -9.93
CA LYS A 30 4.37 3.75 -9.97
C LYS A 30 3.81 3.88 -8.56
N SER A 31 3.90 5.10 -8.05
CA SER A 31 3.06 5.56 -6.96
C SER A 31 1.62 5.22 -7.31
N PHE A 32 0.82 4.76 -6.35
CA PHE A 32 -0.58 4.44 -6.58
C PHE A 32 -1.35 5.59 -7.26
N THR A 33 -0.91 6.83 -7.04
CA THR A 33 -1.37 8.04 -7.74
C THR A 33 -1.37 7.95 -9.27
N CYS A 34 -0.46 7.17 -9.87
CA CYS A 34 -0.33 7.02 -11.32
C CYS A 34 -1.21 5.89 -11.89
N LEU A 35 -1.95 5.16 -11.04
CA LEU A 35 -2.77 4.03 -11.45
C LEU A 35 -4.22 4.48 -11.62
N SER A 36 -4.81 4.14 -12.77
CA SER A 36 -6.25 4.29 -12.97
C SER A 36 -6.96 3.27 -12.08
N PRO A 37 -7.82 3.69 -11.14
CA PRO A 37 -8.47 2.78 -10.19
C PRO A 37 -9.61 1.98 -10.83
N GLN A 38 -9.97 2.25 -12.09
CA GLN A 38 -10.96 1.48 -12.83
C GLN A 38 -10.33 0.18 -13.33
N ASP A 39 -11.02 -0.94 -13.10
CA ASP A 39 -10.70 -2.27 -13.62
C ASP A 39 -9.33 -2.86 -13.20
N LYS A 40 -8.87 -2.51 -11.99
CA LYS A 40 -7.65 -3.08 -11.40
C LYS A 40 -7.95 -3.91 -10.15
N VAL A 41 -7.17 -4.97 -9.98
CA VAL A 41 -7.22 -5.88 -8.84
C VAL A 41 -6.00 -5.63 -7.96
N TYR A 42 -6.21 -5.09 -6.77
CA TYR A 42 -5.14 -4.81 -5.83
C TYR A 42 -4.91 -6.00 -4.90
N VAL A 43 -3.71 -6.57 -4.95
CA VAL A 43 -3.30 -7.69 -4.10
C VAL A 43 -2.55 -7.17 -2.89
N LEU A 44 -3.10 -7.44 -1.71
CA LEU A 44 -2.44 -7.22 -0.42
C LEU A 44 -1.81 -8.53 0.04
N GLY A 45 -0.51 -8.51 0.31
CA GLY A 45 0.18 -9.67 0.86
C GLY A 45 -0.35 -10.01 2.26
N GLY A 46 -0.96 -11.17 2.43
CA GLY A 46 -1.39 -11.73 3.72
C GLY A 46 -0.24 -12.18 4.63
N LEU A 47 0.91 -11.51 4.58
CA LEU A 47 2.08 -11.90 5.36
C LEU A 47 1.96 -11.30 6.77
N VAL A 48 1.59 -12.15 7.73
CA VAL A 48 1.61 -11.82 9.16
C VAL A 48 2.89 -12.40 9.75
N ASP A 49 4.00 -11.73 9.50
CA ASP A 49 5.28 -12.12 10.10
C ASP A 49 5.89 -10.88 10.77
N GLU A 50 6.29 -11.02 12.04
CA GLU A 50 7.00 -9.99 12.80
C GLU A 50 8.41 -9.74 12.23
N SER A 51 8.83 -10.58 11.28
CA SER A 51 10.08 -10.48 10.54
C SER A 51 9.87 -9.79 9.18
N ILE A 52 10.27 -8.51 9.08
CA ILE A 52 10.28 -7.78 7.81
C ILE A 52 11.34 -8.41 6.89
N HIS A 53 10.92 -9.39 6.09
CA HIS A 53 11.71 -9.94 4.99
C HIS A 53 11.64 -9.00 3.79
N LYS A 54 12.47 -7.96 3.83
CA LYS A 54 12.62 -6.99 2.73
C LYS A 54 12.76 -7.73 1.39
N GLN A 55 12.06 -7.25 0.36
CA GLN A 55 12.04 -7.79 -1.00
C GLN A 55 11.32 -9.12 -1.24
N LEU A 56 10.79 -9.84 -0.23
CA LEU A 56 10.13 -11.14 -0.47
C LEU A 56 8.91 -11.00 -1.40
N THR A 57 8.02 -10.05 -1.08
CA THR A 57 6.82 -9.77 -1.86
C THR A 57 7.17 -9.21 -3.24
N LEU A 58 8.20 -8.36 -3.32
CA LEU A 58 8.68 -7.80 -4.59
C LEU A 58 9.25 -8.90 -5.51
N ARG A 59 10.02 -9.85 -4.96
CA ARG A 59 10.56 -10.99 -5.72
C ARG A 59 9.44 -11.86 -6.27
N ARG A 60 8.45 -12.22 -5.44
CA ARG A 60 7.28 -12.98 -5.90
C ARG A 60 6.52 -12.29 -7.03
N ALA A 61 6.27 -10.99 -6.89
CA ALA A 61 5.59 -10.23 -7.94
C ALA A 61 6.43 -10.17 -9.23
N ARG A 62 7.76 -9.99 -9.13
CA ARG A 62 8.67 -9.99 -10.28
C ARG A 62 8.74 -11.37 -10.97
N GLU A 63 8.81 -12.45 -10.20
CA GLU A 63 8.80 -13.83 -10.72
C GLU A 63 7.51 -14.12 -11.49
N GLN A 64 6.39 -13.53 -11.07
CA GLN A 64 5.08 -13.67 -11.69
C GLN A 64 4.81 -12.59 -12.75
N SER A 65 5.79 -11.73 -13.07
CA SER A 65 5.66 -10.62 -14.02
C SER A 65 4.49 -9.66 -13.72
N LEU A 66 4.14 -9.51 -12.44
CA LEU A 66 3.05 -8.65 -11.98
C LEU A 66 3.49 -7.20 -11.89
N GLN A 67 2.52 -6.30 -12.09
CA GLN A 67 2.73 -4.90 -11.79
C GLN A 67 2.81 -4.71 -10.27
N THR A 68 3.76 -3.91 -9.81
CA THR A 68 3.88 -3.55 -8.40
C THR A 68 3.62 -2.08 -8.19
N ALA A 69 3.01 -1.74 -7.06
CA ALA A 69 2.83 -0.36 -6.64
C ALA A 69 3.06 -0.21 -5.13
N ARG A 70 3.44 1.00 -4.73
CA ARG A 70 3.53 1.39 -3.32
C ARG A 70 2.56 2.52 -3.01
N LEU A 71 2.12 2.58 -1.75
CA LEU A 71 1.37 3.72 -1.25
C LEU A 71 2.23 4.99 -1.31
N PRO A 72 1.63 6.16 -1.56
CA PRO A 72 2.37 7.40 -1.77
C PRO A 72 2.78 8.06 -0.44
N ILE A 73 3.29 7.28 0.51
CA ILE A 73 3.71 7.78 1.84
C ILE A 73 4.87 8.76 1.69
N ARG A 74 5.84 8.47 0.81
CA ARG A 74 7.02 9.34 0.61
C ARG A 74 6.67 10.66 -0.08
N GLU A 75 5.60 10.66 -0.86
CA GLU A 75 5.14 11.79 -1.66
C GLU A 75 4.32 12.77 -0.83
N TYR A 76 3.50 12.26 0.10
CA TYR A 76 2.59 13.09 0.89
C TYR A 76 2.98 13.25 2.36
N MET A 77 3.87 12.41 2.91
CA MET A 77 4.24 12.45 4.33
C MET A 77 5.72 12.75 4.53
N VAL A 78 6.01 13.49 5.60
CA VAL A 78 7.36 13.83 6.04
C VAL A 78 7.73 13.02 7.29
N LYS A 79 9.04 12.81 7.46
CA LYS A 79 9.57 12.13 8.65
C LYS A 79 9.38 13.01 9.88
N ALA A 80 8.57 12.56 10.82
CA ALA A 80 8.40 13.22 12.10
C ALA A 80 9.50 12.80 13.08
N PRO A 81 10.16 13.75 13.77
CA PRO A 81 11.08 13.40 14.84
C PRO A 81 10.33 12.59 15.90
N ASN A 82 10.79 11.38 16.17
CA ASN A 82 10.21 10.50 17.18
C ASN A 82 11.29 9.99 18.12
N ARG A 83 10.89 9.67 19.36
CA ARG A 83 11.80 9.22 20.43
C ARG A 83 12.64 7.99 20.07
N ARG A 84 12.25 7.21 19.06
CA ARG A 84 12.90 5.96 18.65
C ARG A 84 13.70 6.08 17.35
N ASN A 85 13.74 7.27 16.72
CA ASN A 85 14.25 7.48 15.36
C ASN A 85 13.77 6.40 14.35
N TYR A 86 12.54 5.93 14.53
CA TYR A 86 11.97 4.82 13.79
C TYR A 86 11.02 5.34 12.71
N HIS A 87 11.34 5.08 11.44
CA HIS A 87 10.51 5.44 10.30
C HIS A 87 10.20 4.19 9.51
N SER A 88 8.94 3.79 9.47
CA SER A 88 8.51 2.57 8.79
C SER A 88 7.39 2.85 7.81
N GLU A 89 7.64 2.50 6.55
CA GLU A 89 6.66 2.55 5.46
C GLU A 89 5.86 1.25 5.36
N THR A 90 6.24 0.22 6.13
CA THR A 90 5.52 -1.04 6.22
C THR A 90 4.30 -0.85 7.10
N LEU A 91 3.13 -0.97 6.50
CA LEU A 91 1.83 -0.86 7.16
C LEU A 91 1.20 -2.25 7.34
N ALA A 92 0.37 -2.40 8.38
CA ALA A 92 -0.43 -3.60 8.55
C ALA A 92 -1.54 -3.68 7.49
N ILE A 93 -2.07 -4.88 7.24
CA ILE A 93 -3.08 -5.11 6.19
C ILE A 93 -4.32 -4.23 6.41
N ASN A 94 -4.79 -4.12 7.65
CA ASN A 94 -5.92 -3.25 8.00
C ASN A 94 -5.61 -1.77 7.70
N GLN A 95 -4.40 -1.30 8.01
CA GLN A 95 -3.99 0.08 7.73
C GLN A 95 -3.98 0.37 6.23
N VAL A 96 -3.50 -0.58 5.41
CA VAL A 96 -3.53 -0.43 3.95
C VAL A 96 -4.97 -0.44 3.43
N PHE A 97 -5.81 -1.32 3.95
CA PHE A 97 -7.24 -1.37 3.60
C PHE A 97 -7.95 -0.04 3.91
N ASP A 98 -7.74 0.51 5.11
CA ASP A 98 -8.32 1.79 5.54
C ASP A 98 -7.89 2.94 4.62
N ILE A 99 -6.61 2.97 4.21
CA ILE A 99 -6.08 3.95 3.25
C ILE A 99 -6.80 3.81 1.91
N LEU A 100 -6.88 2.60 1.36
CA LEU A 100 -7.50 2.37 0.05
C LEU A 100 -9.00 2.69 0.06
N SER A 101 -9.72 2.30 1.12
CA SER A 101 -11.14 2.60 1.27
C SER A 101 -11.38 4.10 1.37
N THR A 102 -10.62 4.78 2.22
CA THR A 102 -10.72 6.24 2.39
C THR A 102 -10.36 6.97 1.10
N TYR A 103 -9.34 6.52 0.36
CA TYR A 103 -8.99 7.10 -0.93
C TYR A 103 -10.09 6.87 -1.98
N TYR A 104 -10.71 5.70 -2.00
CA TYR A 104 -11.81 5.41 -2.92
C TYR A 104 -12.98 6.38 -2.72
N GLU A 105 -13.32 6.68 -1.47
CA GLU A 105 -14.40 7.59 -1.08
C GLU A 105 -14.05 9.06 -1.30
N THR A 106 -12.87 9.48 -0.82
CA THR A 106 -12.49 10.92 -0.76
C THR A 106 -11.69 11.40 -1.96
N ARG A 107 -11.07 10.47 -2.71
CA ARG A 107 -10.07 10.76 -3.75
C ARG A 107 -8.90 11.63 -3.27
N SER A 108 -8.66 11.65 -1.95
CA SER A 108 -7.64 12.47 -1.31
C SER A 108 -6.61 11.60 -0.60
N TRP A 109 -5.36 11.66 -1.07
CA TRP A 109 -4.24 10.96 -0.43
C TRP A 109 -3.93 11.48 0.97
N PRO A 110 -3.95 12.79 1.26
CA PRO A 110 -3.83 13.28 2.62
C PRO A 110 -4.88 12.70 3.57
N ALA A 111 -6.15 12.67 3.16
CA ALA A 111 -7.22 12.08 3.99
C ALA A 111 -7.02 10.57 4.18
N ALA A 112 -6.68 9.85 3.10
CA ALA A 112 -6.45 8.42 3.13
C ALA A 112 -5.27 8.02 4.02
N LEU A 113 -4.12 8.68 3.86
CA LEU A 113 -2.92 8.41 4.66
C LEU A 113 -3.14 8.77 6.13
N ARG A 114 -3.91 9.81 6.43
CA ARG A 114 -4.32 10.14 7.81
C ARG A 114 -5.14 9.02 8.45
N ALA A 115 -5.99 8.35 7.67
CA ALA A 115 -6.85 7.29 8.18
C ALA A 115 -6.05 6.03 8.58
N GLY A 116 -5.07 5.60 7.78
CA GLY A 116 -4.35 4.35 8.05
C GLY A 116 -2.93 4.47 8.59
N VAL A 117 -2.22 5.60 8.39
CA VAL A 117 -0.85 5.76 8.91
C VAL A 117 -0.88 6.23 10.35
N SER A 118 -0.51 5.33 11.27
CA SER A 118 -0.47 5.64 12.70
C SER A 118 0.77 6.48 13.06
N SER A 119 0.64 7.32 14.09
CA SER A 119 1.72 8.20 14.60
C SER A 119 2.98 7.44 15.03
N GLY A 120 2.84 6.16 15.41
CA GLY A 120 3.96 5.27 15.76
C GLY A 120 4.87 4.88 14.58
N LYS A 121 4.49 5.21 13.33
CA LYS A 121 5.29 4.91 12.12
C LYS A 121 6.36 5.96 11.81
N GLY A 122 6.33 7.11 12.50
CA GLY A 122 7.30 8.18 12.30
C GLY A 122 7.10 9.01 11.03
N TYR A 123 5.92 8.91 10.41
CA TYR A 123 5.52 9.72 9.26
C TYR A 123 4.30 10.58 9.63
N VAL A 124 4.32 11.85 9.27
CA VAL A 124 3.20 12.79 9.47
C VAL A 124 2.92 13.54 8.17
N LEU A 125 1.68 13.95 7.97
CA LEU A 125 1.34 14.86 6.87
C LEU A 125 1.93 16.26 7.18
N PRO A 126 2.51 16.96 6.20
CA PRO A 126 2.92 18.34 6.38
C PRO A 126 1.69 19.23 6.58
N GLU A 127 1.81 20.28 7.40
CA GLU A 127 0.71 21.21 7.75
C GLU A 127 0.07 21.88 6.51
N THR A 128 0.79 21.93 5.39
CA THR A 128 0.31 22.52 4.13
C THR A 128 -0.57 21.60 3.28
N ALA A 129 -0.71 20.31 3.63
CA ALA A 129 -1.49 19.34 2.85
C ALA A 129 -3.02 19.42 3.06
N GLU A 130 -3.50 20.43 3.80
CA GLU A 130 -4.91 20.66 4.12
C GLU A 130 -5.56 21.82 3.34
N GLN A 131 -4.89 22.41 2.35
CA GLN A 131 -5.43 23.48 1.51
C GLN A 131 -5.92 22.97 0.15
#